data_AF-Q1GPM3-F1
#
_entry.id   AF-Q1GPM3-F1
#
_cell.length_a   1.000
_cell.length_b   1.000
_cell.length_c   1.000
_cell.angle_alpha   90.00
_cell.angle_beta   90.00
_cell.angle_gamma   90.00
#
_symmetry.space_group_name_H-M   'P 1'
#
loop_
_entity.id
_entity.type
_entity.pdbx_description
1 polymer ?
#
loop_
_entity_poly.entity_id
_entity_poly.type
_entity_poly.pdbx_seq_one_letter_code
_entity_poly.pdbx_strand_id
1 'polypeptide(L)'
;MTETFRTTLPLRRADDADPAVSGPLQAAQKAMGMVPNMYAAMANLPALLETYNFAYGKFRSEGGFTPVEQEVVLLAISRVNECHYCVAAHSFVADAMSKVPTEVTDAIRADQPIADAKLEALRRFAATMTESRGNPSPADAEAFLAAGYSETHILGIILALSAKIISNYSNHIFHTEVDPAFAGRAWTPPA
;
A
#
# COMPACT_ATOMS: atom_id res chain seq x y z
N MET A 1 17.59 -12.25 -10.50
CA MET A 1 16.76 -11.03 -10.62
C MET A 1 17.33 -10.19 -11.74
N THR A 2 16.51 -9.82 -12.72
CA THR A 2 16.91 -8.92 -13.80
C THR A 2 17.21 -7.55 -13.21
N GLU A 3 18.31 -6.91 -13.61
CA GLU A 3 18.64 -5.56 -13.17
C GLU A 3 17.53 -4.59 -13.60
N THR A 4 16.89 -3.91 -12.65
CA THR A 4 15.83 -2.92 -12.90
C THR A 4 16.38 -1.51 -12.76
N PHE A 5 15.76 -0.55 -13.46
CA PHE A 5 16.15 0.85 -13.38
C PHE A 5 16.10 1.37 -11.93
N ARG A 6 17.17 2.03 -11.51
CA ARG A 6 17.25 2.77 -10.24
C ARG A 6 17.49 4.25 -10.54
N THR A 7 16.62 5.12 -10.05
CA THR A 7 16.82 6.57 -10.18
C THR A 7 18.04 7.04 -9.39
N THR A 8 18.65 8.14 -9.85
CA THR A 8 19.75 8.83 -9.15
C THR A 8 19.27 10.02 -8.33
N LEU A 9 17.95 10.27 -8.28
CA LEU A 9 17.37 11.33 -7.46
C LEU A 9 17.60 11.04 -5.97
N PRO A 10 18.02 12.04 -5.17
CA PRO A 10 18.25 11.85 -3.74
C PRO A 10 16.92 11.79 -2.97
N LEU A 11 16.94 11.27 -1.75
CA LEU A 11 15.83 11.47 -0.82
C LEU A 11 15.78 12.95 -0.38
N ARG A 12 14.60 13.57 -0.49
CA ARG A 12 14.38 14.95 -0.05
C ARG A 12 14.19 15.02 1.47
N ARG A 13 14.34 16.22 2.04
CA ARG A 13 14.40 16.41 3.49
C ARG A 13 13.35 17.40 3.99
N ALA A 14 13.00 17.29 5.27
CA ALA A 14 12.04 18.22 5.90
C ALA A 14 12.59 19.66 6.05
N ASP A 15 13.89 19.87 5.90
CA ASP A 15 14.56 21.17 5.89
C ASP A 15 14.86 21.70 4.46
N ASP A 16 14.23 21.11 3.44
CA ASP A 16 14.38 21.55 2.04
C ASP A 16 13.95 23.01 1.85
N ALA A 17 14.71 23.75 1.03
CA ALA A 17 14.48 25.16 0.77
C ALA A 17 13.18 25.41 0.00
N ASP A 18 12.68 24.44 -0.77
CA ASP A 18 11.38 24.52 -1.43
C ASP A 18 10.24 24.16 -0.45
N PRO A 19 9.34 25.10 -0.12
CA PRO A 19 8.20 24.83 0.76
C PRO A 19 7.25 23.74 0.24
N ALA A 20 7.15 23.55 -1.09
CA ALA A 20 6.34 22.48 -1.68
C ALA A 20 6.91 21.09 -1.37
N VAL A 21 8.21 21.00 -1.08
CA VAL A 21 8.91 19.79 -0.66
C VAL A 21 8.90 19.66 0.85
N SER A 22 9.37 20.69 1.57
CA SER A 22 9.53 20.61 3.03
C SER A 22 8.19 20.55 3.78
N GLY A 23 7.15 21.25 3.32
CA GLY A 23 5.85 21.28 3.98
C GLY A 23 5.22 19.90 4.20
N PRO A 24 5.00 19.09 3.14
CA PRO A 24 4.47 17.72 3.27
C PRO A 24 5.36 16.80 4.12
N LEU A 25 6.69 16.93 4.06
CA LEU A 25 7.60 16.10 4.86
C LEU A 25 7.58 16.50 6.34
N GLN A 26 7.50 17.79 6.66
CA GLN A 26 7.31 18.28 8.03
C GLN A 26 5.95 17.83 8.61
N ALA A 27 4.89 17.84 7.79
CA ALA A 27 3.58 17.32 8.20
C ALA A 27 3.66 15.81 8.53
N ALA A 28 4.36 15.03 7.70
CA ALA A 28 4.62 13.62 7.95
C ALA A 28 5.41 13.41 9.26
N GLN A 29 6.49 14.15 9.46
CA GLN A 29 7.30 14.12 10.68
C GLN A 29 6.47 14.41 11.93
N LYS A 30 5.55 15.40 11.87
CA LYS A 30 4.67 15.75 12.99
C LYS A 30 3.62 14.67 13.27
N ALA A 31 3.06 14.06 12.22
CA ALA A 31 1.99 13.07 12.36
C ALA A 31 2.51 11.68 12.78
N MET A 32 3.69 11.29 12.33
CA MET A 32 4.22 9.93 12.49
C MET A 32 5.48 9.86 13.37
N GLY A 33 6.05 11.00 13.75
CA GLY A 33 7.33 11.05 14.46
C GLY A 33 8.54 10.74 13.57
N MET A 34 8.33 10.55 12.26
CA MET A 34 9.38 10.32 11.27
C MET A 34 8.93 10.78 9.87
N VAL A 35 9.89 11.01 8.96
CA VAL A 35 9.64 11.12 7.52
C VAL A 35 9.90 9.76 6.88
N PRO A 36 8.88 9.05 6.37
CA PRO A 36 9.11 7.78 5.68
C PRO A 36 10.00 7.98 4.45
N ASN A 37 10.96 7.08 4.22
CA ASN A 37 11.87 7.14 3.07
C ASN A 37 11.11 7.24 1.74
N MET A 38 9.96 6.55 1.61
CA MET A 38 9.09 6.66 0.43
C MET A 38 8.53 8.08 0.22
N TYR A 39 8.21 8.81 1.29
CA TYR A 39 7.70 10.19 1.17
C TYR A 39 8.83 11.12 0.73
N ALA A 40 10.01 10.97 1.34
CA ALA A 40 11.22 11.69 0.94
C ALA A 40 11.59 11.44 -0.53
N ALA A 41 11.39 10.21 -1.04
CA ALA A 41 11.58 9.87 -2.44
C ALA A 41 10.56 10.58 -3.35
N MET A 42 9.26 10.43 -3.07
CA MET A 42 8.20 11.04 -3.89
C MET A 42 8.24 12.57 -3.88
N ALA A 43 8.76 13.19 -2.83
CA ALA A 43 8.90 14.64 -2.73
C ALA A 43 9.87 15.25 -3.76
N ASN A 44 10.63 14.45 -4.52
CA ASN A 44 11.31 14.95 -5.72
C ASN A 44 10.35 15.52 -6.77
N LEU A 45 9.09 15.06 -6.79
CA LEU A 45 8.00 15.62 -7.57
C LEU A 45 6.84 15.92 -6.60
N PRO A 46 6.73 17.13 -6.04
CA PRO A 46 5.73 17.46 -5.01
C PRO A 46 4.30 17.03 -5.35
N ALA A 47 3.89 17.21 -6.62
CA ALA A 47 2.58 16.79 -7.10
C ALA A 47 2.31 15.27 -6.94
N LEU A 48 3.34 14.42 -7.01
CA LEU A 48 3.22 12.98 -6.82
C LEU A 48 2.94 12.65 -5.34
N LEU A 49 3.69 13.23 -4.42
CA LEU A 49 3.49 13.05 -2.98
C LEU A 49 2.13 13.60 -2.53
N GLU A 50 1.74 14.77 -3.03
CA GLU A 50 0.43 15.37 -2.75
C GLU A 50 -0.71 14.46 -3.22
N THR A 51 -0.64 13.98 -4.47
CA THR A 51 -1.65 13.09 -5.05
C THR A 51 -1.73 11.77 -4.27
N TYR A 52 -0.59 11.19 -3.90
CA TYR A 52 -0.54 10.00 -3.06
C TYR A 52 -1.25 10.24 -1.72
N ASN A 53 -0.87 11.30 -1.00
CA ASN A 53 -1.45 11.61 0.30
C ASN A 53 -2.95 11.86 0.23
N PHE A 54 -3.41 12.54 -0.82
CA PHE A 54 -4.83 12.77 -1.07
C PHE A 54 -5.58 11.46 -1.31
N ALA A 55 -5.12 10.64 -2.27
CA ALA A 55 -5.77 9.36 -2.61
C ALA A 55 -5.75 8.39 -1.43
N TYR A 56 -4.62 8.28 -0.72
CA TYR A 56 -4.48 7.43 0.46
C TYR A 56 -5.39 7.91 1.60
N GLY A 57 -5.42 9.21 1.89
CA GLY A 57 -6.31 9.79 2.89
C GLY A 57 -7.78 9.53 2.57
N LYS A 58 -8.18 9.73 1.30
CA LYS A 58 -9.55 9.44 0.83
C LYS A 58 -9.91 7.96 0.91
N PHE A 59 -8.99 7.06 0.59
CA PHE A 59 -9.22 5.63 0.81
C PHE A 59 -9.46 5.32 2.30
N ARG A 60 -8.64 5.88 3.19
CA ARG A 60 -8.75 5.66 4.64
C ARG A 60 -10.05 6.21 5.24
N SER A 61 -10.53 7.36 4.78
CA SER A 61 -11.71 8.02 5.34
C SER A 61 -13.02 7.63 4.66
N GLU A 62 -12.99 7.38 3.35
CA GLU A 62 -14.18 7.30 2.48
C GLU A 62 -14.20 6.02 1.62
N GLY A 63 -13.20 5.13 1.76
CA GLY A 63 -13.11 3.90 0.95
C GLY A 63 -14.12 2.80 1.28
N GLY A 64 -14.91 2.95 2.36
CA GLY A 64 -15.98 2.02 2.73
C GLY A 64 -15.54 0.79 3.52
N PHE A 65 -14.25 0.63 3.81
CA PHE A 65 -13.69 -0.52 4.52
C PHE A 65 -13.38 -0.21 5.98
N THR A 66 -13.48 -1.22 6.85
CA THR A 66 -12.96 -1.15 8.23
C THR A 66 -11.43 -1.03 8.23
N PRO A 67 -10.79 -0.56 9.32
CA PRO A 67 -9.33 -0.48 9.39
C PRO A 67 -8.61 -1.80 9.09
N VAL A 68 -9.19 -2.93 9.49
CA VAL A 68 -8.65 -4.27 9.19
C VAL A 68 -8.71 -4.56 7.68
N GLU A 69 -9.89 -4.38 7.08
CA GLU A 69 -10.11 -4.61 5.66
C GLU A 69 -9.27 -3.67 4.78
N GLN A 70 -9.08 -2.42 5.20
CA GLN A 70 -8.20 -1.47 4.51
C GLN A 70 -6.79 -2.01 4.36
N GLU A 71 -6.23 -2.60 5.42
CA GLU A 71 -4.88 -3.17 5.36
C GLU A 71 -4.82 -4.47 4.57
N VAL A 72 -5.87 -5.30 4.61
CA VAL A 72 -5.96 -6.48 3.75
C VAL A 72 -5.87 -6.06 2.28
N VAL A 73 -6.61 -5.02 1.86
CA VAL A 73 -6.54 -4.49 0.49
C VAL A 73 -5.16 -3.94 0.17
N LEU A 74 -4.62 -3.05 1.01
CA LEU A 74 -3.35 -2.38 0.76
C LEU A 74 -2.17 -3.36 0.72
N LEU A 75 -2.18 -4.37 1.60
CA LEU A 75 -1.16 -5.41 1.67
C LEU A 75 -1.28 -6.40 0.51
N ALA A 76 -2.49 -6.84 0.15
CA ALA A 76 -2.71 -7.74 -0.98
C ALA A 76 -2.24 -7.12 -2.32
N ILE A 77 -2.62 -5.87 -2.59
CA ILE A 77 -2.16 -5.14 -3.79
C ILE A 77 -0.62 -5.01 -3.78
N SER A 78 -0.04 -4.63 -2.64
CA SER A 78 1.41 -4.43 -2.54
C SER A 78 2.20 -5.73 -2.67
N ARG A 79 1.64 -6.86 -2.21
CA ARG A 79 2.20 -8.19 -2.46
C ARG A 79 2.21 -8.45 -3.96
N VAL A 80 1.06 -8.35 -4.64
CA VAL A 80 0.97 -8.66 -6.09
C VAL A 80 1.93 -7.79 -6.91
N ASN A 81 2.05 -6.51 -6.56
CA ASN A 81 3.01 -5.61 -7.19
C ASN A 81 4.48 -5.86 -6.75
N GLU A 82 4.75 -6.85 -5.90
CA GLU A 82 6.08 -7.19 -5.40
C GLU A 82 6.83 -6.00 -4.78
N CYS A 83 6.10 -5.11 -4.10
CA CYS A 83 6.70 -3.92 -3.50
C CYS A 83 7.19 -4.24 -2.08
N HIS A 84 8.49 -4.50 -1.94
CA HIS A 84 9.13 -4.84 -0.65
C HIS A 84 8.86 -3.82 0.45
N TYR A 85 8.99 -2.54 0.10
CA TYR A 85 8.77 -1.45 1.04
C TYR A 85 7.31 -1.40 1.52
N CYS A 86 6.35 -1.45 0.59
CA CYS A 86 4.93 -1.34 0.94
C CYS A 86 4.43 -2.58 1.67
N VAL A 87 4.92 -3.77 1.34
CA VAL A 87 4.60 -4.99 2.10
C VAL A 87 5.09 -4.85 3.55
N ALA A 88 6.33 -4.37 3.76
CA ALA A 88 6.85 -4.15 5.12
C ALA A 88 6.05 -3.10 5.89
N ALA A 89 5.82 -1.92 5.29
CA ALA A 89 5.11 -0.82 5.92
C ALA A 89 3.65 -1.20 6.25
N HIS A 90 2.90 -1.76 5.30
CA HIS A 90 1.51 -2.16 5.56
C HIS A 90 1.39 -3.35 6.51
N SER A 91 2.36 -4.27 6.55
CA SER A 91 2.38 -5.30 7.59
C SER A 91 2.53 -4.68 8.98
N PHE A 92 3.46 -3.73 9.15
CA PHE A 92 3.63 -3.05 10.43
C PHE A 92 2.39 -2.25 10.84
N VAL A 93 1.82 -1.45 9.94
CA VAL A 93 0.62 -0.64 10.23
C VAL A 93 -0.57 -1.54 10.54
N ALA A 94 -0.74 -2.64 9.78
CA ALA A 94 -1.77 -3.62 10.03
C ALA A 94 -1.72 -4.20 11.44
N ASP A 95 -0.57 -4.74 11.83
CA ASP A 95 -0.39 -5.43 13.10
C ASP A 95 -0.42 -4.43 14.27
N ALA A 96 0.33 -3.32 14.17
CA ALA A 96 0.54 -2.39 15.28
C ALA A 96 -0.60 -1.37 15.46
N MET A 97 -1.20 -0.91 14.36
CA MET A 97 -2.15 0.23 14.38
C MET A 97 -3.58 -0.23 14.11
N SER A 98 -3.82 -0.94 13.01
CA SER A 98 -5.16 -1.36 12.58
C SER A 98 -5.67 -2.62 13.29
N LYS A 99 -4.83 -3.25 14.13
CA LYS A 99 -5.14 -4.45 14.92
C LYS A 99 -5.57 -5.64 14.07
N VAL A 100 -4.98 -5.76 12.89
CA VAL A 100 -5.08 -6.98 12.08
C VAL A 100 -4.33 -8.09 12.82
N PRO A 101 -4.94 -9.28 13.00
CA PRO A 101 -4.22 -10.42 13.55
C PRO A 101 -3.02 -10.79 12.66
N THR A 102 -1.87 -11.08 13.25
CA THR A 102 -0.63 -11.33 12.51
C THR A 102 -0.72 -12.53 11.57
N GLU A 103 -1.53 -13.53 11.93
CA GLU A 103 -1.81 -14.69 11.07
C GLU A 103 -2.46 -14.29 9.74
N VAL A 104 -3.23 -13.19 9.71
CA VAL A 104 -3.83 -12.66 8.49
C VAL A 104 -2.76 -11.97 7.64
N THR A 105 -1.92 -11.13 8.24
CA THR A 105 -0.86 -10.44 7.49
C THR A 105 0.21 -11.42 6.99
N ASP A 106 0.57 -12.43 7.79
CA ASP A 106 1.47 -13.51 7.39
C ASP A 106 0.91 -14.35 6.25
N ALA A 107 -0.40 -14.69 6.29
CA ALA A 107 -1.05 -15.39 5.19
C ALA A 107 -0.97 -14.57 3.88
N ILE A 108 -1.29 -13.27 3.92
CA ILE A 108 -1.20 -12.41 2.72
C ILE A 108 0.24 -12.34 2.20
N ARG A 109 1.23 -12.17 3.09
CA ARG A 109 2.66 -12.08 2.73
C ARG A 109 3.21 -13.35 2.10
N ALA A 110 2.68 -14.51 2.50
CA ALA A 110 3.06 -15.84 2.01
C ALA A 110 2.13 -16.36 0.90
N ASP A 111 1.18 -15.54 0.44
CA ASP A 111 0.13 -15.91 -0.52
C ASP A 111 -0.67 -17.16 -0.14
N GLN A 112 -0.95 -17.27 1.15
CA GLN A 112 -1.79 -18.31 1.70
C GLN A 112 -3.20 -17.79 1.97
N PRO A 113 -4.20 -18.68 1.97
CA PRO A 113 -5.56 -18.31 2.34
C PRO A 113 -5.64 -17.76 3.77
N ILE A 114 -6.47 -16.74 3.96
CA ILE A 114 -6.87 -16.25 5.28
C ILE A 114 -7.98 -17.16 5.84
N ALA A 115 -7.94 -17.48 7.14
CA ALA A 115 -8.95 -18.33 7.76
C ALA A 115 -10.35 -17.69 7.82
N ASP A 116 -10.42 -16.36 8.01
CA ASP A 116 -11.66 -15.60 7.88
C ASP A 116 -12.09 -15.53 6.41
N ALA A 117 -13.22 -16.17 6.10
CA ALA A 117 -13.72 -16.29 4.73
C ALA A 117 -14.05 -14.93 4.08
N LYS A 118 -14.47 -13.93 4.87
CA LYS A 118 -14.79 -12.60 4.35
C LYS A 118 -13.51 -11.84 4.00
N LEU A 119 -12.51 -11.87 4.89
CA LEU A 119 -11.20 -11.27 4.60
C LEU A 119 -10.48 -12.00 3.46
N GLU A 120 -10.63 -13.31 3.33
CA GLU A 120 -10.08 -14.07 2.21
C GLU A 120 -10.71 -13.65 0.87
N ALA A 121 -12.03 -13.47 0.83
CA ALA A 121 -12.70 -12.95 -0.36
C ALA A 121 -12.18 -11.55 -0.74
N LEU A 122 -11.96 -10.68 0.25
CA LEU A 122 -11.38 -9.36 0.04
C LEU A 122 -9.94 -9.41 -0.48
N ARG A 123 -9.08 -10.23 0.15
CA ARG A 123 -7.69 -10.43 -0.27
C ARG A 123 -7.63 -10.91 -1.71
N ARG A 124 -8.39 -11.95 -2.04
CA ARG A 124 -8.43 -12.54 -3.38
C ARG A 124 -8.92 -11.54 -4.41
N PHE A 125 -10.02 -10.84 -4.15
CA PHE A 125 -10.55 -9.90 -5.12
C PHE A 125 -9.62 -8.70 -5.34
N ALA A 126 -8.97 -8.19 -4.29
CA ALA A 126 -7.94 -7.15 -4.43
C ALA A 126 -6.73 -7.64 -5.26
N ALA A 127 -6.30 -8.89 -5.06
CA ALA A 127 -5.25 -9.50 -5.88
C ALA A 127 -5.70 -9.64 -7.35
N THR A 128 -6.88 -10.22 -7.61
CA THR A 128 -7.47 -10.35 -8.95
C THR A 128 -7.54 -9.01 -9.67
N MET A 129 -8.03 -7.96 -9.00
CA MET A 129 -8.10 -6.61 -9.58
C MET A 129 -6.72 -6.07 -9.96
N THR A 130 -5.68 -6.40 -9.18
CA THR A 130 -4.31 -5.97 -9.45
C THR A 130 -3.72 -6.74 -10.64
N GLU A 131 -3.81 -8.06 -10.63
CA GLU A 131 -3.25 -8.97 -11.66
C GLU A 131 -3.93 -8.77 -13.02
N SER A 132 -5.26 -8.65 -13.02
CA SER A 132 -6.06 -8.43 -14.23
C SER A 132 -6.05 -6.98 -14.73
N ARG A 133 -5.34 -6.08 -14.03
CA ARG A 133 -5.32 -4.64 -14.32
C ARG A 133 -6.73 -4.02 -14.36
N GLY A 134 -7.56 -4.41 -13.40
CA GLY A 134 -8.94 -3.93 -13.24
C GLY A 134 -9.97 -4.62 -14.11
N ASN A 135 -9.67 -5.80 -14.67
CA ASN A 135 -10.58 -6.57 -15.53
C ASN A 135 -10.93 -7.93 -14.90
N PRO A 136 -11.63 -7.96 -13.74
CA PRO A 136 -12.04 -9.22 -13.12
C PRO A 136 -13.09 -9.93 -14.00
N SER A 137 -13.19 -11.25 -13.88
CA SER A 137 -14.31 -11.97 -14.50
C SER A 137 -15.61 -11.69 -13.75
N PRO A 138 -16.79 -11.94 -14.37
CA PRO A 138 -18.07 -11.88 -13.66
C PRO A 138 -18.09 -12.78 -12.42
N ALA A 139 -17.50 -13.98 -12.52
CA ALA A 139 -17.43 -14.93 -11.40
C ALA A 139 -16.59 -14.40 -10.23
N ASP A 140 -15.50 -13.66 -10.50
CA ASP A 140 -14.69 -13.03 -9.45
C ASP A 140 -15.50 -11.95 -8.71
N ALA A 141 -16.23 -11.12 -9.45
CA ALA A 141 -17.08 -10.09 -8.87
C ALA A 141 -18.24 -10.70 -8.07
N GLU A 142 -18.92 -11.72 -8.61
CA GLU A 142 -19.99 -12.43 -7.92
C GLU A 142 -19.51 -13.06 -6.60
N ALA A 143 -18.34 -13.70 -6.58
CA ALA A 143 -17.77 -14.26 -5.36
C ALA A 143 -17.48 -13.20 -4.30
N PHE A 144 -16.97 -12.04 -4.70
CA PHE A 144 -16.72 -10.90 -3.81
C PHE A 144 -18.01 -10.34 -3.22
N LEU A 145 -19.04 -10.15 -4.05
CA LEU A 145 -20.36 -9.67 -3.62
C LEU A 145 -21.06 -10.68 -2.70
N ALA A 146 -20.96 -11.98 -3.00
CA ALA A 146 -21.54 -13.05 -2.18
C ALA A 146 -20.89 -13.14 -0.78
N ALA A 147 -19.66 -12.66 -0.60
CA ALA A 147 -19.00 -12.55 0.70
C ALA A 147 -19.52 -11.35 1.55
N GLY A 148 -20.49 -10.59 1.04
CA GLY A 148 -21.12 -9.47 1.74
C GLY A 148 -20.47 -8.11 1.46
N TYR A 149 -19.64 -8.01 0.43
CA TYR A 149 -19.21 -6.71 -0.12
C TYR A 149 -20.21 -6.20 -1.17
N SER A 150 -19.98 -4.98 -1.67
CA SER A 150 -20.86 -4.30 -2.62
C SER A 150 -20.05 -3.76 -3.79
N GLU A 151 -20.73 -3.34 -4.85
CA GLU A 151 -20.10 -2.70 -6.01
C GLU A 151 -19.36 -1.41 -5.61
N THR A 152 -19.82 -0.69 -4.60
CA THR A 152 -19.10 0.48 -4.06
C THR A 152 -17.75 0.08 -3.44
N HIS A 153 -17.63 -1.12 -2.86
CA HIS A 153 -16.33 -1.63 -2.40
C HIS A 153 -15.38 -1.96 -3.57
N ILE A 154 -15.91 -2.36 -4.73
CA ILE A 154 -15.09 -2.52 -5.94
C ILE A 154 -14.46 -1.17 -6.33
N LEU A 155 -15.26 -0.09 -6.29
CA LEU A 155 -14.74 1.27 -6.51
C LEU A 155 -13.72 1.69 -5.42
N GLY A 156 -13.94 1.27 -4.17
CA GLY A 156 -12.98 1.47 -3.09
C GLY A 156 -11.64 0.77 -3.33
N ILE A 157 -11.63 -0.42 -3.92
CA ILE A 157 -10.40 -1.13 -4.34
C ILE A 157 -9.72 -0.40 -5.50
N ILE A 158 -10.45 0.17 -6.44
CA ILE A 158 -9.89 1.03 -7.50
C ILE A 158 -9.19 2.26 -6.89
N LEU A 159 -9.82 2.89 -5.89
CA LEU A 159 -9.20 4.00 -5.16
C LEU A 159 -7.92 3.55 -4.44
N ALA A 160 -7.93 2.39 -3.77
CA ALA A 160 -6.72 1.82 -3.17
C ALA A 160 -5.62 1.56 -4.20
N LEU A 161 -5.97 0.97 -5.34
CA LEU A 161 -5.07 0.70 -6.46
C LEU A 161 -4.41 1.98 -6.96
N SER A 162 -5.14 3.09 -7.09
CA SER A 162 -4.56 4.37 -7.49
C SER A 162 -3.43 4.83 -6.56
N ALA A 163 -3.63 4.73 -5.24
CA ALA A 163 -2.62 5.08 -4.24
C ALA A 163 -1.47 4.07 -4.21
N LYS A 164 -1.76 2.78 -4.42
CA LYS A 164 -0.77 1.71 -4.42
C LYS A 164 0.09 1.71 -5.68
N ILE A 165 -0.43 2.03 -6.86
CA ILE A 165 0.39 2.22 -8.05
C ILE A 165 1.41 3.34 -7.82
N ILE A 166 0.97 4.51 -7.32
CA ILE A 166 1.88 5.62 -7.03
C ILE A 166 2.98 5.19 -6.05
N SER A 167 2.60 4.58 -4.92
CA SER A 167 3.58 4.20 -3.89
C SER A 167 4.46 3.02 -4.29
N ASN A 168 3.89 1.94 -4.82
CA ASN A 168 4.61 0.73 -5.20
C ASN A 168 5.64 1.03 -6.30
N TYR A 169 5.23 1.70 -7.38
CA TYR A 169 6.14 1.98 -8.49
C TYR A 169 7.20 3.01 -8.11
N SER A 170 6.86 4.00 -7.27
CA SER A 170 7.88 4.90 -6.70
C SER A 170 8.94 4.10 -5.94
N ASN A 171 8.54 3.15 -5.09
CA ASN A 171 9.49 2.34 -4.34
C ASN A 171 10.33 1.41 -5.23
N HIS A 172 9.75 0.87 -6.31
CA HIS A 172 10.49 0.07 -7.28
C HIS A 172 11.56 0.88 -8.00
N ILE A 173 11.28 2.12 -8.39
CA ILE A 173 12.25 2.97 -9.10
C ILE A 173 13.31 3.55 -8.16
N PHE A 174 12.94 3.88 -6.92
CA PHE A 174 13.87 4.40 -5.91
C PHE A 174 14.69 3.33 -5.22
N HIS A 175 14.29 2.06 -5.32
CA HIS A 175 14.86 0.95 -4.54
C HIS A 175 14.83 1.33 -3.04
N THR A 176 13.69 1.87 -2.60
CA THR A 176 13.57 2.55 -1.31
C THR A 176 13.97 1.61 -0.17
N GLU A 177 14.90 2.05 0.67
CA GLU A 177 15.26 1.32 1.89
C GLU A 177 14.10 1.37 2.89
N VAL A 178 13.81 0.21 3.49
CA VAL A 178 12.76 0.08 4.51
C VAL A 178 13.18 0.84 5.76
N ASP A 179 12.32 1.75 6.24
CA ASP A 179 12.59 2.51 7.46
C ASP A 179 12.76 1.58 8.68
N PRO A 180 13.60 1.96 9.66
CA PRO A 180 13.80 1.16 10.87
C PRO A 180 12.50 0.80 11.61
N ALA A 181 11.50 1.69 11.58
CA ALA A 181 10.20 1.45 12.19
C ALA A 181 9.46 0.24 11.60
N PHE A 182 9.70 -0.09 10.33
CA PHE A 182 9.04 -1.19 9.62
C PHE A 182 9.92 -2.44 9.51
N ALA A 183 11.18 -2.38 9.96
CA ALA A 183 12.17 -3.44 9.77
C ALA A 183 11.74 -4.80 10.36
N GLY A 184 10.97 -4.80 11.45
CA GLY A 184 10.41 -6.01 12.06
C GLY A 184 9.46 -6.80 11.16
N ARG A 185 8.98 -6.19 10.07
CA ARG A 185 8.14 -6.83 9.04
C ARG A 185 8.76 -6.75 7.65
N ALA A 186 10.10 -6.64 7.55
CA ALA A 186 10.80 -6.70 6.27
C ALA A 186 10.36 -7.90 5.43
N TRP A 187 10.34 -7.74 4.11
CA TRP A 187 9.87 -8.75 3.17
C TRP A 187 10.69 -8.67 1.88
N THR A 188 10.90 -9.83 1.25
CA THR A 188 11.53 -9.94 -0.06
C THR A 188 10.54 -10.60 -1.00
N PRO A 189 10.36 -10.10 -2.24
CA PRO A 189 9.55 -10.78 -3.23
C PRO A 189 9.98 -12.25 -3.40
N PRO A 190 9.03 -13.17 -3.62
CA PRO A 190 9.35 -14.54 -4.04
C PRO A 190 10.22 -14.51 -5.31
N ALA A 191 11.11 -15.50 -5.43
CA ALA A 191 12.03 -15.63 -6.56
C ALA A 191 11.35 -16.09 -7.85
#